data_AF-A0A354Z078-F1
#
_entry.id   AF-A0A354Z078-F1
#
_cell.length_a   1.000
_cell.length_b   1.000
_cell.length_c   1.000
_cell.angle_alpha   90.00
_cell.angle_beta   90.00
_cell.angle_gamma   90.00
#
_symmetry.space_group_name_H-M   'P 1'
#
loop_
_entity.id
_entity.type
_entity.pdbx_description
1 polymer ?
#
loop_
_entity_poly.entity_id
_entity_poly.type
_entity_poly.pdbx_seq_one_letter_code
_entity_poly.pdbx_strand_id
1 'polypeptide(L)'
;YRVPGDYRELATLACREHLNIHRLAELRPTSIHDLIARCDGFRRPERIEQLAKVCQADAQGRLGHETEPYPQAALLRSAQAAARAVGTADIDTHDLRGPKIGERLRQARINAIRACLN
;
A
#
# COMPACT_ATOMS: atom_id res chain seq x y z
N TYR A 1 -24.25 -20.07 3.59
CA TYR A 1 -24.24 -18.61 3.44
C TYR A 1 -23.16 -18.22 2.44
N ARG A 2 -23.45 -17.33 1.46
CA ARG A 2 -22.44 -16.84 0.51
C ARG A 2 -21.88 -15.52 1.03
N VAL A 3 -20.61 -15.51 1.43
CA VAL A 3 -19.92 -14.29 1.84
C VAL A 3 -19.78 -13.37 0.60
N PRO A 4 -20.08 -12.06 0.71
CA PRO A 4 -19.88 -11.13 -0.40
C PRO A 4 -18.40 -11.10 -0.85
N GLY A 5 -18.17 -10.92 -2.16
CA GLY A 5 -16.85 -11.05 -2.77
C GLY A 5 -15.79 -10.13 -2.16
N ASP A 6 -16.16 -8.88 -1.85
CA ASP A 6 -15.25 -7.88 -1.30
C ASP A 6 -14.63 -8.30 0.04
N TYR A 7 -15.41 -8.93 0.93
CA TYR A 7 -14.90 -9.42 2.21
C TYR A 7 -13.90 -10.54 2.02
N ARG A 8 -14.20 -11.49 1.12
CA ARG A 8 -13.28 -12.59 0.79
C ARG A 8 -11.97 -12.08 0.20
N GLU A 9 -12.05 -11.10 -0.69
CA GLU A 9 -10.86 -10.47 -1.29
C GLU A 9 -10.03 -9.73 -0.24
N LEU A 10 -10.67 -8.91 0.60
CA LEU A 10 -9.97 -8.20 1.67
C LEU A 10 -9.29 -9.16 2.65
N ALA A 11 -9.99 -10.22 3.07
CA ALA A 11 -9.43 -11.25 3.94
C ALA A 11 -8.22 -11.96 3.29
N THR A 12 -8.32 -12.27 2.00
CA THR A 12 -7.23 -12.90 1.24
C THR A 12 -5.99 -11.99 1.18
N LEU A 13 -6.19 -10.70 0.94
CA LEU A 13 -5.11 -9.70 0.95
C LEU A 13 -4.49 -9.56 2.34
N ALA A 14 -5.31 -9.49 3.40
CA ALA A 14 -4.83 -9.39 4.78
C ALA A 14 -3.98 -10.62 5.15
N CYS A 15 -4.46 -11.84 4.89
CA CYS A 15 -3.70 -13.06 5.14
C CYS A 15 -2.34 -13.06 4.40
N ARG A 16 -2.30 -12.55 3.17
CA ARG A 16 -1.07 -12.49 2.37
C ARG A 16 -0.09 -11.41 2.85
N GLU A 17 -0.56 -10.24 3.24
CA GLU A 17 0.29 -9.05 3.38
C GLU A 17 0.42 -8.52 4.82
N HIS A 18 -0.34 -8.99 5.81
CA HIS A 18 -0.31 -8.45 7.18
C HIS A 18 1.10 -8.43 7.79
N LEU A 19 1.90 -9.50 7.64
CA LEU A 19 3.29 -9.50 8.12
C LEU A 19 4.16 -8.45 7.42
N ASN A 20 3.93 -8.19 6.12
CA ASN A 20 4.63 -7.12 5.41
C ASN A 20 4.21 -5.74 5.90
N ILE A 21 2.93 -5.56 6.25
CA ILE A 21 2.42 -4.31 6.81
C ILE A 21 2.94 -4.10 8.23
N HIS A 22 3.05 -5.14 9.06
CA HIS A 22 3.64 -5.05 10.40
C HIS A 22 5.10 -4.59 10.37
N ARG A 23 5.87 -5.02 9.37
CA ARG A 23 7.27 -4.61 9.16
C ARG A 23 7.44 -3.49 8.13
N LEU A 24 6.39 -2.70 7.84
CA LEU A 24 6.40 -1.76 6.71
C LEU A 24 7.59 -0.79 6.74
N ALA A 25 7.99 -0.34 7.93
CA ALA A 25 9.12 0.57 8.13
C ALA A 25 10.48 -0.03 7.72
N GLU A 26 10.59 -1.36 7.66
CA GLU A 26 11.81 -2.07 7.24
C GLU A 26 11.84 -2.32 5.72
N LEU A 27 10.73 -2.09 5.02
CA LEU A 27 10.62 -2.37 3.60
C LEU A 27 11.26 -1.26 2.76
N ARG A 28 11.93 -1.68 1.69
CA ARG A 28 12.40 -0.75 0.66
C ARG A 28 11.20 -0.06 -0.02
N PRO A 29 11.33 1.19 -0.50
CA PRO A 29 10.26 1.88 -1.24
C PRO A 29 9.69 1.09 -2.43
N THR A 30 10.54 0.30 -3.11
CA THR A 30 10.13 -0.62 -4.17
C THR A 30 9.18 -1.70 -3.66
N SER A 31 9.49 -2.32 -2.52
CA SER A 31 8.66 -3.34 -1.88
C SER A 31 7.33 -2.77 -1.40
N ILE A 32 7.33 -1.53 -0.87
CA ILE A 32 6.11 -0.82 -0.45
C ILE A 32 5.21 -0.52 -1.66
N HIS A 33 5.78 -0.02 -2.76
CA HIS A 33 5.04 0.16 -4.01
C HIS A 33 4.38 -1.14 -4.47
N ASP A 34 5.13 -2.23 -4.51
CA ASP A 34 4.63 -3.51 -5.00
C ASP A 34 3.59 -4.13 -4.07
N LEU A 35 3.69 -3.90 -2.76
CA LEU A 35 2.63 -4.23 -1.79
C LEU A 35 1.35 -3.47 -2.12
N ILE A 36 1.41 -2.14 -2.28
CA ILE A 36 0.25 -1.31 -2.62
C ILE A 36 -0.38 -1.78 -3.94
N ALA A 37 0.44 -2.12 -4.94
CA ALA A 37 -0.02 -2.64 -6.23
C ALA A 37 -0.75 -3.99 -6.09
N ARG A 38 -0.17 -4.96 -5.35
CA ARG A 38 -0.79 -6.28 -5.11
C ARG A 38 -2.09 -6.17 -4.32
N CYS A 39 -2.21 -5.17 -3.47
CA CYS A 39 -3.44 -4.83 -2.75
C CYS A 39 -4.46 -4.04 -3.59
N ASP A 40 -4.20 -3.83 -4.88
CA ASP A 40 -5.05 -3.03 -5.79
C ASP A 40 -5.23 -1.57 -5.31
N GLY A 41 -4.31 -1.08 -4.47
CA GLY A 41 -4.44 0.18 -3.75
C GLY A 41 -4.34 1.43 -4.62
N PHE A 42 -3.98 1.30 -5.90
CA PHE A 42 -4.00 2.41 -6.85
C PHE A 42 -5.37 2.63 -7.47
N ARG A 43 -6.08 1.53 -7.78
CA ARG A 43 -7.40 1.55 -8.41
C ARG A 43 -8.52 1.59 -7.37
N ARG A 44 -8.33 0.89 -6.25
CA ARG A 44 -9.22 0.79 -5.10
C ARG A 44 -8.53 1.34 -3.85
N PRO A 45 -8.42 2.67 -3.72
CA PRO A 45 -7.65 3.27 -2.64
C PRO A 45 -8.18 2.91 -1.25
N GLU A 46 -9.48 2.66 -1.13
CA GLU A 46 -10.13 2.20 0.09
C GLU A 46 -9.56 0.87 0.62
N ARG A 47 -8.95 0.04 -0.25
CA ARG A 47 -8.37 -1.23 0.16
C ARG A 47 -7.19 -1.05 1.10
N ILE A 48 -6.39 -0.01 0.89
CA ILE A 48 -5.25 0.29 1.77
C ILE A 48 -5.75 0.75 3.14
N GLU A 49 -6.79 1.58 3.18
CA GLU A 49 -7.41 1.98 4.45
C GLU A 49 -7.98 0.79 5.22
N GLN A 50 -8.66 -0.11 4.52
CA GLN A 50 -9.21 -1.34 5.11
C GLN A 50 -8.09 -2.24 5.65
N LEU A 51 -7.02 -2.46 4.89
CA LEU A 51 -5.87 -3.25 5.33
C LEU A 51 -5.15 -2.63 6.53
N ALA A 52 -5.00 -1.30 6.55
CA ALA A 52 -4.43 -0.59 7.68
C ALA A 52 -5.25 -0.83 8.97
N LYS A 53 -6.58 -0.76 8.88
CA LYS A 53 -7.49 -1.06 10.00
C LYS A 53 -7.40 -2.52 10.44
N VAL A 54 -7.39 -3.46 9.49
CA VAL A 54 -7.29 -4.91 9.80
C VAL A 54 -5.98 -5.21 10.51
N CYS A 55 -4.85 -4.69 10.03
CA CYS A 55 -3.55 -4.97 10.66
C CYS A 55 -3.40 -4.26 12.01
N GLN A 56 -3.97 -3.07 12.17
CA GLN A 56 -4.02 -2.41 13.47
C GLN A 56 -4.83 -3.25 14.49
N ALA A 57 -6.01 -3.74 14.09
CA ALA A 57 -6.82 -4.61 14.94
C ALA A 57 -6.11 -5.95 15.26
N ASP A 58 -5.36 -6.51 14.31
CA ASP A 58 -4.53 -7.71 14.52
C ASP A 58 -3.42 -7.47 15.56
N ALA A 59 -2.73 -6.33 15.49
CA ALA A 59 -1.68 -5.97 16.45
C ALA A 59 -2.25 -5.71 17.85
N GLN A 60 -3.35 -4.96 17.94
CA GLN A 60 -3.97 -4.51 19.18
C GLN A 60 -4.97 -5.53 19.77
N GLY A 61 -5.24 -6.63 19.06
CA GLY A 61 -6.23 -7.64 19.47
C GLY A 61 -5.75 -8.59 20.57
N ARG A 62 -4.45 -8.56 20.91
CA ARG A 62 -3.89 -9.32 22.04
C ARG A 62 -4.12 -8.56 23.34
N LEU A 63 -4.49 -9.28 24.40
CA LEU A 63 -4.68 -8.72 25.74
C LEU A 63 -3.45 -7.93 26.18
N GLY A 64 -3.66 -6.68 26.60
CA GLY A 64 -2.59 -5.77 27.04
C GLY A 64 -1.96 -4.93 25.93
N HIS A 65 -2.35 -5.12 24.65
CA HIS A 65 -1.85 -4.36 23.51
C HIS A 65 -2.89 -3.39 22.92
N GLU A 66 -4.05 -3.21 23.56
CA GLU A 66 -5.22 -2.54 22.98
C GLU A 66 -4.95 -1.07 22.62
N THR A 67 -4.01 -0.44 23.32
CA THR A 67 -3.64 0.97 23.15
C THR A 67 -2.24 1.17 22.57
N GLU A 68 -1.54 0.08 22.21
CA GLU A 68 -0.21 0.19 21.65
C GLU A 68 -0.24 0.94 20.32
N PRO A 69 0.61 1.97 20.13
CA PRO A 69 0.67 2.69 18.87
C PRO A 69 0.99 1.75 17.71
N TYR A 70 0.23 1.90 16.61
CA TYR A 70 0.45 1.15 15.37
C TYR A 70 0.82 2.11 14.23
N PRO A 71 2.06 2.66 14.22
CA PRO A 71 2.50 3.67 13.25
C PRO A 71 2.47 3.19 11.79
N GLN A 72 2.52 1.87 11.57
CA GLN A 72 2.48 1.24 10.26
C GLN A 72 1.23 1.60 9.46
N ALA A 73 0.09 1.81 10.12
CA ALA A 73 -1.14 2.25 9.45
C ALA A 73 -1.00 3.66 8.87
N ALA A 74 -0.41 4.61 9.61
CA ALA A 74 -0.14 5.95 9.10
C ALA A 74 0.89 5.92 7.97
N LEU A 75 1.96 5.14 8.13
CA LEU A 75 3.02 4.98 7.14
C LEU A 75 2.48 4.43 5.80
N LEU A 76 1.61 3.41 5.87
CA LEU A 76 0.98 2.81 4.68
C LEU A 76 0.10 3.81 3.93
N ARG A 77 -0.70 4.60 4.65
CA ARG A 77 -1.55 5.66 4.08
C ARG A 77 -0.71 6.74 3.40
N SER A 78 0.33 7.21 4.07
CA SER A 78 1.22 8.25 3.53
C SER A 78 1.95 7.78 2.27
N ALA A 79 2.49 6.55 2.28
CA ALA A 79 3.12 5.97 1.10
C ALA A 79 2.16 5.82 -0.08
N GLN A 80 0.92 5.35 0.17
CA GLN A 80 -0.10 5.26 -0.87
C GLN A 80 -0.47 6.65 -1.42
N ALA A 81 -0.67 7.63 -0.55
CA ALA A 81 -1.01 8.99 -0.96
C ALA A 81 0.10 9.59 -1.84
N ALA A 82 1.35 9.49 -1.42
CA ALA A 82 2.50 9.97 -2.19
C ALA A 82 2.60 9.30 -3.56
N ALA A 83 2.43 7.98 -3.64
CA ALA A 83 2.45 7.26 -4.91
C ALA A 83 1.26 7.60 -5.82
N ARG A 84 0.06 7.81 -5.25
CA ARG A 84 -1.14 8.15 -6.03
C ARG A 84 -1.13 9.58 -6.57
N ALA A 85 -0.39 10.48 -5.93
CA ALA A 85 -0.18 11.83 -6.42
C ALA A 85 0.62 11.88 -7.73
N VAL A 86 1.31 10.79 -8.10
CA VAL A 86 2.05 10.68 -9.36
C VAL A 86 1.21 9.96 -10.42
N GLY A 87 0.89 10.71 -11.48
CA GLY A 87 0.22 10.26 -12.69
C GLY A 87 1.13 10.30 -13.92
N THR A 88 0.57 9.94 -15.07
CA THR A 88 1.30 9.95 -16.36
C THR A 88 1.65 11.36 -16.83
N ALA A 89 0.95 12.39 -16.33
CA ALA A 89 1.24 13.79 -16.63
C ALA A 89 2.53 14.29 -15.95
N ASP A 90 2.98 13.62 -14.88
CA ASP A 90 4.15 14.00 -14.10
C ASP A 90 5.45 13.36 -14.60
N ILE A 91 5.37 12.59 -15.68
CA ILE A 91 6.53 11.89 -16.26
C ILE A 91 6.73 12.30 -17.71
N ASP A 92 8.00 12.46 -18.09
CA ASP A 92 8.36 12.62 -19.50
C ASP A 92 8.08 11.31 -20.25
N THR A 93 7.18 11.43 -21.23
CA THR A 93 6.73 10.34 -22.10
C THR A 93 7.09 10.57 -23.57
N HIS A 94 7.81 11.64 -23.92
CA HIS A 94 8.08 12.03 -25.31
C HIS A 94 8.66 10.87 -26.13
N ASP A 95 9.59 10.12 -25.54
CA ASP A 95 10.26 8.98 -26.18
C ASP A 95 9.75 7.60 -25.71
N LEU A 96 8.67 7.57 -24.92
CA LEU A 96 8.16 6.33 -24.33
C LEU A 96 6.91 5.84 -25.06
N ARG A 97 6.83 4.52 -25.28
CA ARG A 97 5.66 3.86 -25.85
C ARG A 97 5.31 2.59 -25.09
N GLY A 98 4.01 2.34 -24.96
CA GLY A 98 3.47 1.10 -24.41
C GLY A 98 4.02 0.80 -23.00
N PRO A 99 4.54 -0.42 -22.74
CA PRO A 99 4.99 -0.85 -21.42
C PRO A 99 5.99 0.08 -20.72
N LYS A 100 6.83 0.79 -21.49
CA LYS A 100 7.83 1.72 -20.95
C LYS A 100 7.22 2.90 -20.19
N ILE A 101 6.00 3.33 -20.54
CA ILE A 101 5.27 4.38 -19.80
C ILE A 101 4.91 3.85 -18.40
N GLY A 102 4.45 2.61 -18.30
CA GLY A 102 4.13 1.96 -17.02
C GLY A 102 5.35 1.80 -16.13
N GLU A 103 6.50 1.41 -16.69
CA GLU A 103 7.76 1.32 -15.97
C GLU A 103 8.23 2.68 -15.43
N ARG A 104 8.14 3.72 -16.27
CA ARG A 104 8.49 5.09 -15.86
C ARG A 104 7.56 5.60 -14.75
N LEU A 105 6.26 5.36 -14.88
CA LEU A 105 5.28 5.72 -13.85
C LEU A 105 5.57 4.99 -12.54
N ARG A 106 5.84 3.68 -12.60
CA ARG A 106 6.23 2.89 -11.42
C ARG A 106 7.48 3.49 -10.75
N GLN A 107 8.51 3.83 -11.53
CA GLN A 107 9.73 4.41 -10.97
C GLN A 107 9.49 5.77 -10.31
N ALA A 108 8.66 6.62 -10.92
CA ALA A 108 8.29 7.92 -10.36
C ALA A 108 7.51 7.75 -9.03
N ARG A 109 6.57 6.80 -8.97
CA ARG A 109 5.84 6.46 -7.73
C ARG A 109 6.75 5.95 -6.62
N ILE A 110 7.73 5.10 -6.95
CA ILE A 110 8.72 4.60 -5.99
C ILE A 110 9.56 5.76 -5.42
N ASN A 111 9.92 6.73 -6.26
CA ASN A 111 10.65 7.91 -5.81
C ASN A 111 9.78 8.79 -4.89
N ALA A 112 8.50 8.96 -5.20
CA ALA A 112 7.55 9.67 -4.32
C ALA A 112 7.38 8.98 -2.97
N ILE A 113 7.28 7.65 -2.94
CA ILE A 113 7.28 6.87 -1.70
C ILE A 113 8.57 7.13 -0.92
N ARG A 114 9.75 7.04 -1.57
CA ARG A 114 11.03 7.30 -0.91
C ARG A 114 11.08 8.68 -0.26
N ALA A 115 10.63 9.72 -0.96
CA ALA A 115 10.63 11.09 -0.45
C ALA A 115 9.71 11.29 0.76
N CYS A 116 8.63 10.52 0.85
CA CYS A 116 7.68 10.58 1.97
C CYS A 116 8.16 9.84 3.23
N LEU A 117 9.09 8.90 3.09
CA LEU A 117 9.61 8.07 4.19
C LEU A 117 10.88 8.65 4.83
N ASN A 118 11.43 9.71 4.25
CA ASN A 118 12.65 10.40 4.69
C ASN A 118 12.32 11.51 5.69
#